data_AF-A0A3M1T0Y6-F1
#
_entry.id   AF-A0A3M1T0Y6-F1
#
_cell.length_a   1.000
_cell.length_b   1.000
_cell.length_c   1.000
_cell.angle_alpha   90.00
_cell.angle_beta   90.00
_cell.angle_gamma   90.00
#
_symmetry.space_group_name_H-M   'P 1'
#
loop_
_entity.id
_entity.type
_entity.pdbx_description
1 polymer ?
#
loop_
_entity_poly.entity_id
_entity_poly.type
_entity_poly.pdbx_seq_one_letter_code
_entity_poly.pdbx_strand_id
1 'polypeptide(L)'
;MHKEELRFFNNLSILIQLGRPICSSLENLRAGCTDPSLYPAYDAMIECARKGGDFTSVLADYPAICSRTSLALLKAARRCNSLAVFLPKLAALVRARAEGELDPRERFFATWALFVEAGFTVAESLAEMRHDFSHGPLAEVAEGLHSAAVAGKSLAEAAERFPEVFSASARDLLLYGESRDLARALRAVPQLL
;
A
#
# COMPACT_ATOMS: atom_id res chain seq x y z
N MET A 1 -6.76 -8.33 -13.43
CA MET A 1 -7.41 -7.03 -13.11
C MET A 1 -6.40 -5.91 -12.78
N HIS A 2 -5.09 -6.08 -13.01
CA HIS A 2 -4.04 -5.16 -12.49
C HIS A 2 -3.33 -4.29 -13.54
N LYS A 3 -3.67 -4.42 -14.84
CA LYS A 3 -2.92 -3.74 -15.91
C LYS A 3 -3.03 -2.21 -15.84
N GLU A 4 -4.23 -1.72 -15.56
CA GLU A 4 -4.47 -0.29 -15.47
C GLU A 4 -3.84 0.30 -14.20
N GLU A 5 -4.07 -0.32 -13.04
CA GLU A 5 -3.44 0.08 -11.78
C GLU A 5 -1.91 0.16 -11.90
N LEU A 6 -1.30 -0.85 -12.51
CA LEU A 6 0.14 -0.86 -12.79
C LEU A 6 0.56 0.33 -13.67
N ARG A 7 -0.15 0.56 -14.78
CA ARG A 7 0.15 1.67 -15.70
C ARG A 7 0.00 3.01 -14.99
N PHE A 8 -1.09 3.19 -14.24
CA PHE A 8 -1.39 4.41 -13.50
C PHE A 8 -0.27 4.75 -12.52
N PHE A 9 0.09 3.82 -11.63
CA PHE A 9 1.11 4.08 -10.60
C PHE A 9 2.51 4.23 -11.17
N ASN A 10 2.92 3.40 -12.12
CA ASN A 10 4.24 3.52 -12.75
C ASN A 10 4.40 4.87 -13.44
N ASN A 11 3.44 5.25 -14.29
CA ASN A 11 3.56 6.48 -15.06
C ASN A 11 3.38 7.72 -14.17
N LEU A 12 2.45 7.69 -13.20
CA LEU A 12 2.30 8.80 -12.26
C LEU A 12 3.58 8.98 -11.43
N SER A 13 4.19 7.88 -10.96
CA SER A 13 5.45 7.92 -10.22
C SER A 13 6.54 8.64 -11.01
N ILE A 14 6.76 8.24 -12.27
CA ILE A 14 7.76 8.84 -13.14
C ILE A 14 7.50 10.34 -13.33
N LEU A 15 6.26 10.73 -13.65
CA LEU A 15 5.92 12.13 -13.92
C LEU A 15 6.10 13.01 -12.68
N ILE A 16 5.68 12.54 -11.51
CA ILE A 16 5.85 13.28 -10.24
C ILE A 16 7.33 13.37 -9.84
N GLN A 17 8.12 12.31 -10.04
CA GLN A 17 9.57 12.34 -9.80
C GLN A 17 10.31 13.34 -10.71
N LEU A 18 9.82 13.54 -11.94
CA LEU A 18 10.31 14.57 -12.85
C LEU A 18 9.86 15.99 -12.47
N GLY A 19 9.19 16.16 -11.32
CA GLY A 19 8.72 17.47 -10.83
C GLY A 19 7.51 18.00 -11.58
N ARG A 20 6.81 17.16 -12.35
CA ARG A 20 5.65 17.61 -13.13
C ARG A 20 4.44 17.87 -12.23
N PRO A 21 3.70 18.97 -12.42
CA PRO A 21 2.48 19.23 -11.66
C PRO A 21 1.48 18.08 -11.79
N ILE A 22 0.71 17.83 -10.71
CA ILE A 22 -0.25 16.72 -10.65
C ILE A 22 -1.30 16.79 -11.76
N CYS A 23 -1.86 17.98 -12.03
CA CYS A 23 -2.87 18.17 -13.08
C CYS A 23 -2.33 17.77 -14.46
N SER A 24 -1.17 18.30 -14.85
CA SER A 24 -0.53 17.94 -16.11
C SER A 24 -0.15 16.46 -16.16
N SER A 25 0.27 15.88 -15.04
CA SER A 25 0.57 14.45 -14.95
C SER A 25 -0.66 13.59 -15.24
N LEU A 26 -1.81 13.92 -14.63
CA LEU A 26 -3.08 13.24 -14.89
C LEU A 26 -3.55 13.41 -16.35
N GLU A 27 -3.37 14.59 -16.95
CA GLU A 27 -3.66 14.83 -18.36
C GLU A 27 -2.81 13.93 -19.28
N ASN A 28 -1.53 13.71 -18.96
CA ASN A 28 -0.71 12.76 -19.72
C ASN A 28 -1.15 11.31 -19.54
N LEU A 29 -1.54 10.90 -18.33
CA LEU A 29 -2.06 9.56 -18.10
C LEU A 29 -3.36 9.33 -18.88
N ARG A 30 -4.23 10.34 -18.91
CA ARG A 30 -5.47 10.34 -19.69
C ARG A 30 -5.21 10.19 -21.18
N ALA A 31 -4.22 10.92 -21.72
CA ALA A 31 -3.84 10.83 -23.13
C ALA A 31 -3.24 9.45 -23.48
N GLY A 32 -2.52 8.82 -22.56
CA GLY A 32 -2.00 7.46 -22.70
C GLY A 32 -3.01 6.36 -22.39
N CYS A 33 -4.26 6.70 -22.06
CA CYS A 33 -5.28 5.72 -21.71
C CYS A 33 -5.86 5.05 -22.94
N THR A 34 -5.74 3.72 -23.01
CA THR A 34 -6.26 2.92 -24.12
C THR A 34 -7.69 2.45 -23.94
N ASP A 35 -8.22 2.47 -22.71
CA ASP A 35 -9.58 2.04 -22.38
C ASP A 35 -10.51 3.26 -22.23
N PRO A 36 -11.46 3.48 -23.16
CA PRO A 36 -12.41 4.59 -23.08
C PRO A 36 -13.33 4.55 -21.86
N SER A 37 -13.57 3.38 -21.26
CA SER A 37 -14.44 3.27 -20.07
C SER A 37 -13.86 3.99 -18.84
N LEU A 38 -12.54 4.21 -18.83
CA LEU A 38 -11.81 4.89 -17.77
C LEU A 38 -11.69 6.40 -17.97
N TYR A 39 -12.08 6.92 -19.14
CA TYR A 39 -11.98 8.34 -19.46
C TYR A 39 -12.72 9.23 -18.43
N PRO A 40 -13.95 8.91 -18.00
CA PRO A 40 -14.64 9.71 -17.00
C PRO A 40 -13.88 9.80 -15.67
N ALA A 41 -13.18 8.73 -15.27
CA ALA A 41 -12.41 8.70 -14.03
C ALA A 41 -11.25 9.70 -14.06
N TYR A 42 -10.49 9.68 -15.15
CA TYR A 42 -9.39 10.61 -15.37
C TYR A 42 -9.87 12.05 -15.52
N ASP A 43 -10.93 12.28 -16.28
CA ASP A 43 -11.48 13.62 -16.48
C ASP A 43 -11.96 14.21 -15.13
N ALA A 44 -12.59 13.39 -14.28
CA ALA A 44 -12.96 13.76 -12.91
C ALA A 44 -11.74 14.02 -12.01
N MET A 45 -10.68 13.20 -12.08
CA MET A 45 -9.43 13.43 -11.35
C MET A 45 -8.74 14.74 -11.76
N ILE A 46 -8.65 15.01 -13.07
CA ILE A 46 -8.05 16.23 -13.64
C ILE A 46 -8.84 17.45 -13.17
N GLU A 47 -10.17 17.41 -13.28
CA GLU A 47 -11.02 18.52 -12.87
C GLU A 47 -10.95 18.78 -11.36
N CYS A 48 -10.92 17.73 -10.54
CA CYS A 48 -10.70 17.83 -9.10
C CYS A 48 -9.34 18.49 -8.80
N ALA A 49 -8.26 18.01 -9.44
CA ALA A 49 -6.92 18.57 -9.25
C ALA A 49 -6.81 20.04 -9.70
N ARG A 50 -7.44 20.40 -10.83
CA ARG A 50 -7.46 21.76 -11.38
C ARG A 50 -8.13 22.76 -10.43
N LYS A 51 -9.17 22.31 -9.71
CA LYS A 51 -9.85 23.09 -8.66
C LYS A 51 -9.09 23.14 -7.33
N GLY A 52 -7.90 22.55 -7.25
CA GLY A 52 -7.12 22.43 -6.02
C GLY A 52 -7.63 21.35 -5.06
N GLY A 53 -8.53 20.48 -5.50
CA GLY A 53 -9.10 19.40 -4.71
C GLY A 53 -8.17 18.19 -4.53
N ASP A 54 -8.67 17.20 -3.81
CA ASP A 54 -8.02 15.91 -3.64
C ASP A 54 -8.43 14.92 -4.73
N PHE A 55 -7.59 14.77 -5.77
CA PHE A 55 -7.88 13.81 -6.84
C PHE A 55 -8.02 12.36 -6.35
N THR A 56 -7.44 12.02 -5.18
CA THR A 56 -7.55 10.68 -4.62
C THR A 56 -8.95 10.37 -4.09
N SER A 57 -9.79 11.38 -3.82
CA SER A 57 -11.18 11.14 -3.44
C SER A 57 -11.97 10.52 -4.60
N VAL A 58 -11.65 10.89 -5.84
CA VAL A 58 -12.28 10.37 -7.07
C VAL A 58 -11.97 8.88 -7.26
N LEU A 59 -10.75 8.45 -6.92
CA LEU A 59 -10.31 7.07 -7.11
C LEU A 59 -11.10 6.04 -6.29
N ALA A 60 -11.85 6.47 -5.26
CA ALA A 60 -12.72 5.57 -4.49
C ALA A 60 -13.82 4.93 -5.36
N ASP A 61 -14.28 5.64 -6.39
CA ASP A 61 -15.33 5.17 -7.30
C ASP A 61 -14.78 4.33 -8.47
N TYR A 62 -13.45 4.21 -8.60
CA TYR A 62 -12.77 3.56 -9.73
C TYR A 62 -11.74 2.52 -9.29
N PRO A 63 -12.19 1.40 -8.69
CA PRO A 63 -11.29 0.34 -8.19
C PRO A 63 -10.47 -0.34 -9.29
N ALA A 64 -10.85 -0.19 -10.56
CA ALA A 64 -10.07 -0.68 -11.70
C ALA A 64 -8.75 0.08 -11.91
N ILE A 65 -8.68 1.36 -11.50
CA ILE A 65 -7.48 2.21 -11.58
C ILE A 65 -6.66 2.09 -10.31
N CYS A 66 -7.31 1.97 -9.15
CA CYS A 66 -6.65 2.00 -7.87
C CYS A 66 -7.34 1.05 -6.91
N SER A 67 -6.68 -0.06 -6.55
CA SER A 67 -7.22 -0.96 -5.53
C SER A 67 -7.35 -0.23 -4.20
N ARG A 68 -8.20 -0.77 -3.31
CA ARG A 68 -8.45 -0.16 -2.00
C ARG A 68 -7.16 0.08 -1.20
N THR A 69 -6.26 -0.91 -1.17
CA THR A 69 -4.97 -0.82 -0.48
C THR A 69 -4.08 0.27 -1.08
N SER A 70 -3.95 0.27 -2.41
CA SER A 70 -3.19 1.31 -3.11
C SER A 70 -3.77 2.70 -2.86
N LEU A 71 -5.11 2.80 -2.78
CA LEU A 71 -5.80 4.05 -2.48
C LEU A 71 -5.53 4.53 -1.05
N ALA A 72 -5.56 3.62 -0.07
CA ALA A 72 -5.27 3.94 1.32
C ALA A 72 -3.82 4.47 1.47
N LEU A 73 -2.86 3.78 0.85
CA LEU A 73 -1.46 4.21 0.83
C LEU A 73 -1.28 5.55 0.10
N LEU A 74 -1.94 5.74 -1.04
CA LEU A 74 -1.88 6.98 -1.82
C LEU A 74 -2.45 8.17 -1.03
N LYS A 75 -3.58 7.98 -0.34
CA LYS A 75 -4.20 8.98 0.53
C LYS A 75 -3.27 9.39 1.68
N ALA A 76 -2.63 8.42 2.33
CA ALA A 76 -1.69 8.71 3.39
C ALA A 76 -0.43 9.43 2.88
N ALA A 77 0.14 8.97 1.76
CA ALA A 77 1.27 9.64 1.11
C ALA A 77 0.95 11.10 0.78
N ARG A 78 -0.26 11.38 0.30
CA ARG A 78 -0.74 12.74 0.04
C ARG A 78 -0.90 13.56 1.32
N ARG A 79 -1.54 13.01 2.35
CA ARG A 79 -1.73 13.68 3.66
C ARG A 79 -0.40 14.12 4.27
N CYS A 80 0.63 13.29 4.12
CA CYS A 80 1.98 13.56 4.62
C CYS A 80 2.84 14.39 3.65
N ASN A 81 2.26 14.96 2.59
CA ASN A 81 2.96 15.67 1.50
C ASN A 81 4.20 14.94 0.97
N SER A 82 4.14 13.60 0.96
CA SER A 82 5.27 12.72 0.68
C SER A 82 5.04 11.90 -0.60
N LEU A 83 4.13 12.37 -1.46
CA LEU A 83 3.72 11.64 -2.66
C LEU A 83 4.93 11.28 -3.55
N ALA A 84 5.85 12.22 -3.79
CA ALA A 84 7.04 11.98 -4.61
C ALA A 84 7.97 10.87 -4.03
N VAL A 85 7.94 10.66 -2.72
CA VAL A 85 8.75 9.65 -2.02
C VAL A 85 8.05 8.30 -1.97
N PHE A 86 6.73 8.28 -1.76
CA PHE A 86 5.95 7.07 -1.58
C PHE A 86 5.49 6.44 -2.89
N LEU A 87 5.19 7.26 -3.89
CA LEU A 87 4.63 6.77 -5.15
C LEU A 87 5.54 5.77 -5.88
N PRO A 88 6.89 5.90 -5.88
CA PRO A 88 7.78 4.88 -6.43
C PRO A 88 7.72 3.55 -5.68
N LYS A 89 7.60 3.58 -4.35
CA LYS A 89 7.47 2.38 -3.52
C LYS A 89 6.14 1.67 -3.77
N LEU A 90 5.06 2.44 -3.88
CA LEU A 90 3.74 1.93 -4.21
C LEU A 90 3.70 1.35 -5.63
N ALA A 91 4.30 2.03 -6.61
CA ALA A 91 4.43 1.52 -7.97
C ALA A 91 5.21 0.19 -8.03
N ALA A 92 6.32 0.08 -7.30
CA ALA A 92 7.07 -1.16 -7.19
C ALA A 92 6.24 -2.30 -6.56
N LEU A 93 5.46 -2.01 -5.51
CA LEU A 93 4.57 -3.00 -4.88
C LEU A 93 3.46 -3.47 -5.83
N VAL A 94 2.83 -2.54 -6.55
CA VAL A 94 1.80 -2.84 -7.54
C VAL A 94 2.36 -3.68 -8.69
N ARG A 95 3.57 -3.35 -9.17
CA ARG A 95 4.27 -4.15 -10.18
C ARG A 95 4.54 -5.56 -9.70
N ALA A 96 5.16 -5.70 -8.55
CA ALA A 96 5.47 -7.00 -7.97
C ALA A 96 4.21 -7.88 -7.78
N ARG A 97 3.08 -7.26 -7.39
CA ARG A 97 1.77 -7.94 -7.32
C ARG A 97 1.28 -8.38 -8.70
N ALA A 98 1.37 -7.51 -9.71
CA ALA A 98 0.85 -7.78 -11.06
C ALA A 98 1.68 -8.83 -11.81
N GLU A 99 2.98 -8.87 -11.58
CA GLU A 99 3.94 -9.78 -12.22
C GLU A 99 4.11 -11.10 -11.43
N GLY A 100 3.61 -11.16 -10.19
CA GLY A 100 3.75 -12.34 -9.34
C GLY A 100 5.18 -12.54 -8.82
N GLU A 101 5.97 -11.46 -8.74
CA GLU A 101 7.37 -11.49 -8.32
C GLU A 101 7.55 -11.82 -6.84
N LEU A 102 6.56 -11.47 -6.01
CA LEU A 102 6.59 -11.71 -4.57
C LEU A 102 5.64 -12.85 -4.22
N ASP A 103 6.12 -13.78 -3.40
CA ASP A 103 5.24 -14.74 -2.76
C ASP A 103 4.23 -14.01 -1.84
N PRO A 104 3.08 -14.64 -1.50
CA PRO A 104 2.05 -13.99 -0.71
C PRO A 104 2.53 -13.43 0.64
N ARG A 105 3.50 -14.08 1.29
CA ARG A 105 4.04 -13.69 2.59
C ARG A 105 5.01 -12.52 2.46
N GLU A 106 5.92 -12.55 1.49
CA GLU A 106 6.75 -11.38 1.16
C GLU A 106 5.89 -10.14 0.85
N ARG A 107 4.84 -10.32 0.04
CA ARG A 107 3.91 -9.24 -0.27
C ARG A 107 3.18 -8.72 0.98
N PHE A 108 2.81 -9.60 1.91
CA PHE A 108 2.19 -9.22 3.18
C PHE A 108 3.09 -8.27 3.97
N PHE A 109 4.35 -8.67 4.20
CA PHE A 109 5.29 -7.86 4.94
C PHE A 109 5.69 -6.55 4.23
N ALA A 110 5.87 -6.60 2.90
CA ALA A 110 6.17 -5.41 2.11
C ALA A 110 5.02 -4.38 2.15
N THR A 111 3.78 -4.86 2.04
CA THR A 111 2.57 -4.02 2.12
C THR A 111 2.44 -3.40 3.52
N TRP A 112 2.62 -4.21 4.56
CA TRP A 112 2.55 -3.74 5.95
C TRP A 112 3.62 -2.68 6.25
N ALA A 113 4.86 -2.94 5.83
CA ALA A 113 5.95 -1.99 6.02
C ALA A 113 5.63 -0.64 5.34
N LEU A 114 5.02 -0.67 4.15
CA LEU A 114 4.66 0.55 3.43
C LEU A 114 3.54 1.34 4.14
N PHE A 115 2.57 0.67 4.76
CA PHE A 115 1.56 1.33 5.59
C PHE A 115 2.19 2.01 6.81
N VAL A 116 3.06 1.30 7.54
CA VAL A 116 3.75 1.86 8.71
C VAL A 116 4.60 3.07 8.31
N GLU A 117 5.32 3.01 7.19
CA GLU A 117 6.06 4.17 6.68
C GLU A 117 5.14 5.34 6.32
N ALA A 118 3.98 5.06 5.73
CA ALA A 118 3.00 6.08 5.39
C ALA A 118 2.33 6.71 6.62
N GLY A 119 2.71 6.27 7.83
CA GLY A 119 2.27 6.82 9.10
C GLY A 119 0.99 6.18 9.63
N PHE A 120 0.61 5.00 9.13
CA PHE A 120 -0.47 4.22 9.74
C PHE A 120 0.01 3.62 11.05
N THR A 121 -0.87 3.62 12.04
CA THR A 121 -0.69 2.77 13.22
C THR A 121 -0.74 1.30 12.81
N VAL A 122 -0.26 0.44 13.71
CA VAL A 122 -0.31 -1.01 13.49
C VAL A 122 -1.73 -1.50 13.27
N ALA A 123 -2.67 -1.04 14.09
CA ALA A 123 -4.08 -1.42 13.97
C ALA A 123 -4.67 -0.96 12.62
N GLU A 124 -4.47 0.30 12.23
CA GLU A 124 -4.98 0.79 10.94
C GLU A 124 -4.37 0.03 9.75
N SER A 125 -3.06 -0.26 9.80
CA SER A 125 -2.37 -1.02 8.75
C SER A 125 -2.98 -2.41 8.57
N LEU A 126 -3.13 -3.15 9.68
CA LEU A 126 -3.67 -4.52 9.66
C LEU A 126 -5.15 -4.54 9.27
N ALA A 127 -5.92 -3.52 9.66
CA ALA A 127 -7.31 -3.36 9.24
C ALA A 127 -7.43 -3.25 7.71
N GLU A 128 -6.58 -2.45 7.05
CA GLU A 128 -6.58 -2.36 5.58
C GLU A 128 -6.09 -3.65 4.93
N MET A 129 -5.06 -4.29 5.49
CA MET A 129 -4.50 -5.53 4.95
C MET A 129 -5.49 -6.70 4.93
N ARG A 130 -6.43 -6.78 5.88
CA ARG A 130 -7.50 -7.80 5.89
C ARG A 130 -8.31 -7.84 4.59
N HIS A 131 -8.42 -6.71 3.89
CA HIS A 131 -9.14 -6.66 2.63
C HIS A 131 -8.35 -7.23 1.46
N ASP A 132 -7.04 -7.01 1.43
CA ASP A 132 -6.17 -7.47 0.33
C ASP A 132 -5.69 -8.92 0.53
N PHE A 133 -5.64 -9.38 1.78
CA PHE A 133 -5.31 -10.76 2.15
C PHE A 133 -6.55 -11.48 2.69
N SER A 134 -7.73 -11.22 2.13
CA SER A 134 -9.03 -11.72 2.64
C SER A 134 -9.21 -13.24 2.59
N HIS A 135 -8.27 -13.97 2.00
CA HIS A 135 -8.33 -15.42 1.84
C HIS A 135 -6.99 -16.06 2.22
N GLY A 136 -7.07 -17.20 2.92
CA GLY A 136 -5.91 -17.99 3.31
C GLY A 136 -5.33 -17.63 4.69
N PRO A 137 -4.19 -18.24 5.06
CA PRO A 137 -3.63 -18.14 6.41
C PRO A 137 -3.22 -16.70 6.80
N LEU A 138 -2.83 -15.88 5.82
CA LEU A 138 -2.46 -14.49 6.06
C LEU A 138 -3.65 -13.60 6.48
N ALA A 139 -4.88 -14.01 6.15
CA ALA A 139 -6.10 -13.33 6.62
C ALA A 139 -6.22 -13.45 8.15
N GLU A 140 -6.04 -14.67 8.66
CA GLU A 140 -6.12 -14.99 10.09
C GLU A 140 -4.98 -14.31 10.86
N VAL A 141 -3.79 -14.27 10.26
CA VAL A 141 -2.64 -13.54 10.79
C VAL A 141 -2.97 -12.05 10.93
N ALA A 142 -3.47 -11.41 9.86
CA ALA A 142 -3.86 -10.00 9.92
C ALA A 142 -4.92 -9.75 11.01
N GLU A 143 -5.90 -10.64 11.13
CA GLU A 143 -6.97 -10.50 12.13
C GLU A 143 -6.49 -10.68 13.57
N GLY A 144 -5.66 -11.69 13.80
CA GLY A 144 -5.11 -11.98 15.13
C GLY A 144 -4.20 -10.85 15.60
N LEU A 145 -3.31 -10.37 14.72
CA LEU A 145 -2.44 -9.23 15.01
C LEU A 145 -3.25 -7.94 15.21
N HIS A 146 -4.26 -7.69 14.37
CA HIS A 146 -5.14 -6.51 14.50
C HIS A 146 -5.84 -6.50 15.87
N SER A 147 -6.46 -7.63 16.24
CA SER A 147 -7.17 -7.77 17.51
C SER A 147 -6.24 -7.59 18.71
N ALA A 148 -5.01 -8.09 18.63
CA ALA A 148 -4.01 -7.90 19.67
C ALA A 148 -3.54 -6.44 19.78
N ALA A 149 -3.31 -5.77 18.64
CA ALA A 149 -2.91 -4.37 18.59
C ALA A 149 -3.99 -3.45 19.17
N VAL A 150 -5.26 -3.69 18.84
CA VAL A 150 -6.41 -2.95 19.43
C VAL A 150 -6.50 -3.17 20.94
N ALA A 151 -6.17 -4.36 21.42
CA ALA A 151 -6.12 -4.68 22.85
C ALA A 151 -4.85 -4.17 23.56
N GLY A 152 -3.95 -3.47 22.85
CA GLY A 152 -2.71 -2.93 23.40
C GLY A 152 -1.64 -3.99 23.73
N LYS A 153 -1.72 -5.18 23.13
CA LYS A 153 -0.72 -6.25 23.29
C LYS A 153 0.45 -6.05 22.33
N SER A 154 1.60 -6.62 22.67
CA SER A 154 2.77 -6.64 21.77
C SER A 154 2.49 -7.50 20.54
N LEU A 155 2.98 -7.07 19.39
CA LEU A 155 2.99 -7.82 18.15
C LEU A 155 3.85 -9.07 18.24
N ALA A 156 4.96 -9.03 18.98
CA ALA A 156 5.79 -10.21 19.19
C ALA A 156 5.01 -11.29 19.95
N GLU A 157 4.29 -10.91 21.01
CA GLU A 157 3.39 -11.82 21.76
C GLU A 157 2.25 -12.33 20.87
N ALA A 158 1.64 -11.45 20.06
CA ALA A 158 0.56 -11.84 19.16
C ALA A 158 1.02 -12.79 18.05
N ALA A 159 2.24 -12.57 17.53
CA ALA A 159 2.87 -13.38 16.51
C ALA A 159 3.22 -14.80 16.99
N GLU A 160 3.27 -15.06 18.30
CA GLU A 160 3.45 -16.42 18.82
C GLU A 160 2.38 -17.41 18.37
N ARG A 161 1.18 -16.91 18.06
CA ARG A 161 0.05 -17.70 17.58
C ARG A 161 0.19 -18.18 16.14
N PHE A 162 1.16 -17.63 15.41
CA PHE A 162 1.35 -17.88 13.97
C PHE A 162 2.81 -18.30 13.68
N PRO A 163 3.32 -19.39 14.30
CA PRO A 163 4.72 -19.80 14.19
C PRO A 163 5.14 -20.16 12.76
N GLU A 164 4.18 -20.54 11.91
CA GLU A 164 4.40 -20.81 10.49
C GLU A 164 4.72 -19.54 9.70
N VAL A 165 4.25 -18.37 10.15
CA VAL A 165 4.50 -17.06 9.52
C VAL A 165 5.62 -16.30 10.23
N PHE A 166 5.76 -16.48 11.55
CA PHE A 166 6.76 -15.81 12.38
C PHE A 166 7.66 -16.81 13.09
N SER A 167 8.87 -16.99 12.57
CA SER A 167 9.94 -17.69 13.28
C SER A 167 10.32 -16.97 14.58
N ALA A 168 11.04 -17.65 15.48
CA ALA A 168 11.51 -17.03 16.73
C ALA A 168 12.30 -15.73 16.44
N SER A 169 13.21 -15.77 15.47
CA SER A 169 13.98 -14.60 15.03
C SER A 169 13.12 -13.48 14.44
N ALA A 170 12.05 -13.83 13.71
CA ALA A 170 11.10 -12.84 13.19
C ALA A 170 10.34 -12.14 14.34
N ARG A 171 9.96 -12.87 15.39
CA ARG A 171 9.32 -12.28 16.59
C ARG A 171 10.27 -11.36 17.35
N ASP A 172 11.54 -11.74 17.48
CA ASP A 172 12.56 -10.88 18.10
C ASP A 172 12.75 -9.57 17.31
N LEU A 173 12.73 -9.65 15.97
CA LEU A 173 12.75 -8.46 15.12
C LEU A 173 11.50 -7.60 15.31
N LEU A 174 10.32 -8.19 15.41
CA LEU A 174 9.09 -7.44 15.68
C LEU A 174 9.17 -6.73 17.02
N LEU A 175 9.58 -7.43 18.09
CA LEU A 175 9.74 -6.84 19.42
C LEU A 175 10.69 -5.64 19.40
N TYR A 176 11.84 -5.79 18.72
CA TYR A 176 12.78 -4.69 18.52
C TYR A 176 12.15 -3.55 17.71
N GLY A 177 11.45 -3.87 16.62
CA GLY A 177 10.80 -2.94 15.71
C GLY A 177 9.70 -2.11 16.38
N GLU A 178 8.88 -2.72 17.24
CA GLU A 178 7.79 -2.06 17.97
C GLU A 178 8.26 -0.85 18.78
N SER A 179 9.47 -0.94 19.34
CA SER A 179 10.06 0.13 20.15
C SER A 179 10.84 1.18 19.37
N ARG A 180 11.12 0.94 18.07
CA ARG A 180 12.07 1.75 17.29
C ARG A 180 11.63 2.02 15.86
N ASP A 181 11.63 0.99 15.03
CA ASP A 181 11.41 1.09 13.59
C ASP A 181 10.74 -0.19 13.08
N LEU A 182 9.42 -0.23 13.20
CA LEU A 182 8.61 -1.38 12.80
C LEU A 182 8.66 -1.58 11.28
N ALA A 183 8.68 -0.50 10.48
CA ALA A 183 8.75 -0.63 9.02
C ALA A 183 10.02 -1.35 8.58
N ARG A 184 11.16 -1.03 9.21
CA ARG A 184 12.42 -1.75 8.95
C ARG A 184 12.37 -3.20 9.42
N ALA A 185 11.83 -3.46 10.60
CA ALA A 185 11.69 -4.83 11.11
C ALA A 185 10.85 -5.69 10.15
N LEU A 186 9.70 -5.18 9.71
CA LEU A 186 8.80 -5.87 8.78
C LEU A 186 9.48 -6.25 7.45
N ARG A 187 10.35 -5.38 6.92
CA ARG A 187 11.11 -5.70 5.69
C ARG A 187 12.17 -6.78 5.87
N ALA A 188 12.68 -6.93 7.09
CA ALA A 188 13.70 -7.92 7.39
C ALA A 188 13.09 -9.29 7.71
N VAL A 189 11.83 -9.36 8.15
CA VAL A 189 11.15 -10.63 8.47
C VAL A 189 11.21 -11.64 7.31
N PRO A 190 10.87 -11.30 6.05
CA PRO A 190 10.98 -12.25 4.93
C PRO A 190 12.37 -12.86 4.73
N GLN A 191 13.45 -12.20 5.17
CA GLN A 191 14.82 -12.69 5.01
C GLN A 191 15.21 -13.73 6.07
N LEU A 192 14.35 -13.98 7.06
CA LEU A 192 14.57 -14.88 8.19
C LEU A 192 13.66 -16.12 8.18
N LEU A 193 12.95 -16.34 7.07
CA LEU A 193 11.99 -17.41 6.87
C LEU A 193 12.54 -18.45 5.89
#